data_AF-A0AAU1EDU3-F1
#
_entry.id   AF-A0AAU1EDU3-F1
#
_cell.length_a   1.000
_cell.length_b   1.000
_cell.length_c   1.000
_cell.angle_alpha   90.00
_cell.angle_beta   90.00
_cell.angle_gamma   90.00
#
_symmetry.space_group_name_H-M   'P 1'
#
loop_
_entity.id
_entity.type
_entity.pdbx_description
1 polymer ?
#
loop_
_entity_poly.entity_id
_entity_poly.type
_entity_poly.pdbx_seq_one_letter_code
_entity_poly.pdbx_strand_id
1 'polypeptide(L)'
;MRTKTVKIQDSALNHFNQRYGGGYLSELGAIELAQEHDWSGFAFVMDNSGPVRWQDASDNNYGHFCTFAVEKVNYEVITEELGKVKRKGIESYEGCVEYVGYIAYDYGNIGVRTKVVSLERALAGYPVLDDMRMSELEHENALKVLENCHNIPEDLASDVMEALHDAGHGDCPDCESWDVEGVLDTMGWRECAECSEVIETETKGAVCRDCADSYSSVVCEGECLSVTVDAAYTLGFMTTAELEAVTCECPCECGGLCERCYQENYPYGRD
;
A
#
# COMPACT_ATOMS: atom_id res chain seq x y z
N MET A 1 0.09 35.57 -36.45
CA MET A 1 0.77 34.57 -35.59
C MET A 1 1.33 33.48 -36.49
N ARG A 2 2.63 33.19 -36.43
CA ARG A 2 3.18 32.01 -37.11
C ARG A 2 2.87 30.80 -36.23
N THR A 3 2.04 29.89 -36.72
CA THR A 3 1.79 28.60 -36.06
C THR A 3 3.12 27.83 -36.05
N LYS A 4 3.70 27.66 -34.88
CA LYS A 4 4.91 26.86 -34.69
C LYS A 4 4.53 25.40 -34.92
N THR A 5 5.16 24.73 -35.88
CA THR A 5 4.92 23.29 -36.11
C THR A 5 5.48 22.52 -34.92
N VAL A 6 4.61 21.82 -34.19
CA VAL A 6 4.99 20.92 -33.09
C VAL A 6 5.23 19.54 -33.68
N LYS A 7 6.38 18.93 -33.35
CA LYS A 7 6.68 17.54 -33.73
C LYS A 7 6.23 16.56 -32.64
N ILE A 8 5.28 15.69 -32.94
CA ILE A 8 4.88 14.60 -32.04
C ILE A 8 5.77 13.38 -32.31
N GLN A 9 6.25 12.70 -31.26
CA GLN A 9 7.00 11.45 -31.40
C GLN A 9 6.07 10.29 -31.76
N ASP A 10 6.53 9.37 -32.62
CA ASP A 10 5.74 8.22 -33.09
C ASP A 10 5.19 7.34 -31.95
N SER A 11 5.94 7.18 -30.85
CA SER A 11 5.48 6.43 -29.67
C SER A 11 4.27 7.09 -29.00
N ALA A 12 4.29 8.42 -28.85
CA ALA A 12 3.15 9.18 -28.34
C ALA A 12 1.95 9.10 -29.30
N LEU A 13 2.20 9.21 -30.61
CA LEU A 13 1.15 9.08 -31.62
C LEU A 13 0.49 7.69 -31.58
N ASN A 14 1.30 6.63 -31.46
CA ASN A 14 0.80 5.26 -31.31
C ASN A 14 -0.04 5.10 -30.04
N HIS A 15 0.41 5.66 -28.92
CA HIS A 15 -0.36 5.64 -27.67
C HIS A 15 -1.72 6.34 -27.83
N PHE A 16 -1.75 7.52 -28.46
CA PHE A 16 -2.99 8.24 -28.75
C PHE A 16 -3.96 7.43 -29.62
N ASN A 17 -3.45 6.81 -30.68
CA ASN A 17 -4.25 5.99 -31.58
C ASN A 17 -4.86 4.78 -30.89
N GLN A 18 -4.12 4.16 -29.96
CA GLN A 18 -4.59 2.99 -29.22
C GLN A 18 -5.64 3.34 -28.17
N ARG A 19 -5.52 4.51 -27.52
CA ARG A 19 -6.28 4.82 -26.31
C ARG A 19 -7.38 5.87 -26.48
N TYR A 20 -7.22 6.82 -27.40
CA TYR A 20 -8.08 8.02 -27.47
C TYR A 20 -8.71 8.27 -28.85
N GLY A 21 -8.34 7.53 -29.89
CA GLY A 21 -9.06 7.50 -31.17
C GLY A 21 -9.22 8.84 -31.92
N GLY A 22 -8.47 9.90 -31.54
CA GLY A 22 -8.44 11.20 -32.24
C GLY A 22 -9.16 12.40 -31.58
N GLY A 23 -9.42 12.38 -30.27
CA GLY A 23 -10.07 13.50 -29.53
C GLY A 23 -9.14 14.57 -28.90
N TYR A 24 -9.66 15.41 -28.01
CA TYR A 24 -8.87 16.43 -27.27
C TYR A 24 -7.71 15.83 -26.46
N LEU A 25 -7.90 14.62 -25.91
CA LEU A 25 -6.87 13.86 -25.18
C LEU A 25 -5.89 13.09 -26.10
N SER A 26 -5.89 13.42 -27.40
CA SER A 26 -5.04 12.78 -28.42
C SER A 26 -3.99 13.76 -28.95
N GLU A 27 -3.65 13.67 -30.24
CA GLU A 27 -2.65 14.52 -30.89
C GLU A 27 -2.95 16.02 -30.76
N LEU A 28 -4.22 16.43 -30.83
CA LEU A 28 -4.60 17.85 -30.75
C LEU A 28 -4.26 18.48 -29.41
N GLY A 29 -4.60 17.84 -28.29
CA GLY A 29 -4.26 18.35 -26.96
C GLY A 29 -2.74 18.33 -26.71
N ALA A 30 -2.03 17.35 -27.26
CA ALA A 30 -0.57 17.33 -27.21
C ALA A 30 0.07 18.51 -27.95
N ILE A 31 -0.51 18.92 -29.08
CA ILE A 31 -0.09 20.12 -29.83
C ILE A 31 -0.41 21.39 -29.03
N GLU A 32 -1.60 21.49 -28.44
CA GLU A 32 -2.01 22.64 -27.62
C GLU A 32 -1.11 22.81 -26.40
N LEU A 33 -0.89 21.73 -25.62
CA LEU A 33 0.03 21.73 -24.48
C LEU A 33 1.44 22.15 -24.91
N ALA A 34 1.97 21.58 -25.99
CA ALA A 34 3.29 21.96 -26.48
C ALA A 34 3.36 23.43 -26.89
N GLN A 35 2.28 24.03 -27.40
CA GLN A 35 2.23 25.46 -27.72
C GLN A 35 2.17 26.32 -26.46
N GLU A 36 1.38 25.92 -25.46
CA GLU A 36 1.27 26.60 -24.16
C GLU A 36 2.61 26.71 -23.44
N HIS A 37 3.42 25.64 -23.50
CA HIS A 37 4.75 25.59 -22.87
C HIS A 37 5.90 26.05 -23.81
N ASP A 38 5.59 26.61 -24.98
CA ASP A 38 6.56 26.98 -26.02
C ASP A 38 7.56 25.85 -26.38
N TRP A 39 7.06 24.63 -26.36
CA TRP A 39 7.78 23.44 -26.82
C TRP A 39 7.81 23.41 -28.35
N SER A 40 8.72 22.61 -28.90
CA SER A 40 8.81 22.39 -30.35
C SER A 40 8.57 20.94 -30.73
N GLY A 41 8.42 20.07 -29.73
CA GLY A 41 7.87 18.74 -29.90
C GLY A 41 7.21 18.24 -28.63
N PHE A 42 6.53 17.11 -28.74
CA PHE A 42 5.85 16.43 -27.65
C PHE A 42 6.19 14.94 -27.69
N ALA A 43 6.42 14.38 -26.51
CA ALA A 43 6.64 12.96 -26.30
C ALA A 43 6.28 12.58 -24.85
N PHE A 44 6.07 11.30 -24.63
CA PHE A 44 6.04 10.71 -23.29
C PHE A 44 7.37 10.06 -22.96
N VAL A 45 7.74 10.07 -21.68
CA VAL A 45 8.79 9.17 -21.18
C VAL A 45 8.24 7.73 -21.21
N MET A 46 9.00 6.81 -21.79
CA MET A 46 8.56 5.43 -22.00
C MET A 46 9.34 4.43 -21.13
N ASP A 47 8.65 3.40 -20.63
CA ASP A 47 9.25 2.17 -20.13
C ASP A 47 8.90 0.98 -21.07
N ASN A 48 9.16 -0.25 -20.62
CA ASN A 48 8.85 -1.47 -21.39
C ASN A 48 7.33 -1.76 -21.49
N SER A 49 6.52 -1.16 -20.62
CA SER A 49 5.07 -1.36 -20.50
C SER A 49 4.26 -0.24 -21.17
N GLY A 50 4.86 0.93 -21.41
CA GLY A 50 4.22 2.07 -22.05
C GLY A 50 4.73 3.42 -21.52
N PRO A 51 3.94 4.49 -21.66
CA PRO A 51 4.27 5.76 -21.04
C PRO A 51 4.32 5.64 -19.51
N VAL A 52 5.35 6.23 -18.90
CA VAL A 52 5.47 6.32 -17.45
C VAL A 52 4.39 7.22 -16.89
N ARG A 53 3.72 6.78 -15.83
CA ARG A 53 2.62 7.52 -15.22
C ARG A 53 3.10 8.74 -14.44
N TRP A 54 2.27 9.78 -14.46
CA TRP A 54 2.32 10.96 -13.61
C TRP A 54 1.13 10.88 -12.65
N GLN A 55 1.22 10.02 -11.64
CA GLN A 55 0.18 9.92 -10.62
C GLN A 55 0.80 9.54 -9.28
N ASP A 56 0.26 10.11 -8.20
CA ASP A 56 0.44 9.54 -6.87
C ASP A 56 -0.57 8.39 -6.71
N ALA A 57 -0.14 7.34 -6.05
CA ALA A 57 -0.83 6.07 -5.91
C ALA A 57 -2.18 6.13 -5.18
N SER A 58 -2.40 7.17 -4.39
CA SER A 58 -3.59 7.32 -3.54
C SER A 58 -4.90 7.54 -4.30
N ASP A 59 -4.83 7.86 -5.60
CA ASP A 59 -6.00 8.35 -6.35
C ASP A 59 -6.73 7.26 -7.16
N ASN A 60 -6.24 6.00 -7.17
CA ASN A 60 -6.86 4.90 -7.92
C ASN A 60 -7.30 3.74 -7.02
N ASN A 61 -8.60 3.45 -7.01
CA ASN A 61 -9.20 2.30 -6.28
C ASN A 61 -8.81 0.91 -6.81
N TYR A 62 -7.95 0.82 -7.83
CA TYR A 62 -7.59 -0.43 -8.49
C TYR A 62 -6.10 -0.41 -8.89
N GLY A 63 -5.30 -1.20 -8.20
CA GLY A 63 -3.88 -1.40 -8.48
C GLY A 63 -3.19 -2.09 -7.31
N HIS A 64 -1.96 -2.53 -7.54
CA HIS A 64 -1.16 -3.26 -6.56
C HIS A 64 -0.17 -2.29 -5.88
N PHE A 65 -0.04 -2.32 -4.55
CA PHE A 65 0.80 -1.39 -3.78
C PHE A 65 2.25 -1.27 -4.29
N CYS A 66 2.90 -2.36 -4.70
CA CYS A 66 4.25 -2.31 -5.26
C CYS A 66 4.29 -1.57 -6.62
N THR A 67 3.25 -1.70 -7.46
CA THR A 67 3.16 -0.97 -8.74
C THR A 67 3.07 0.53 -8.50
N PHE A 68 2.29 0.91 -7.49
CA PHE A 68 2.12 2.28 -7.05
C PHE A 68 3.41 2.90 -6.51
N ALA A 69 4.18 2.17 -5.70
CA ALA A 69 5.49 2.61 -5.24
C ALA A 69 6.44 2.83 -6.44
N VAL A 70 6.50 1.89 -7.38
CA VAL A 70 7.33 2.00 -8.59
C VAL A 70 6.95 3.21 -9.45
N GLU A 71 5.66 3.43 -9.68
CA GLU A 71 5.16 4.58 -10.45
C GLU A 71 5.58 5.90 -9.78
N LYS A 72 5.44 6.01 -8.45
CA LYS A 72 5.80 7.19 -7.68
C LYS A 72 7.31 7.46 -7.71
N VAL A 73 8.14 6.46 -7.42
CA VAL A 73 9.60 6.58 -7.46
C VAL A 73 10.08 7.05 -8.83
N ASN A 74 9.59 6.39 -9.89
CA ASN A 74 10.03 6.71 -11.23
C ASN A 74 9.64 8.14 -11.61
N TYR A 75 8.42 8.56 -11.27
CA TYR A 75 7.97 9.92 -11.44
C TYR A 75 8.84 10.94 -10.69
N GLU A 76 9.13 10.72 -9.41
CA GLU A 76 9.95 11.60 -8.58
C GLU A 76 11.34 11.80 -9.20
N VAL A 77 12.01 10.70 -9.55
CA VAL A 77 13.35 10.75 -10.18
C VAL A 77 13.31 11.43 -11.54
N ILE A 78 12.35 11.07 -12.41
CA ILE A 78 12.27 11.64 -13.76
C ILE A 78 12.02 13.15 -13.70
N THR A 79 11.08 13.60 -12.87
CA THR A 79 10.75 15.02 -12.75
C THR A 79 11.91 15.84 -12.20
N GLU A 80 12.59 15.33 -11.17
CA GLU A 80 13.77 15.98 -10.61
C GLU A 80 14.89 16.10 -11.67
N GLU A 81 15.17 15.00 -12.39
CA GLU A 81 16.23 14.96 -13.39
C GLU A 81 15.95 15.82 -14.61
N LEU A 82 14.68 15.90 -15.06
CA LEU A 82 14.29 16.77 -16.17
C LEU A 82 14.21 18.23 -15.74
N GLY A 83 13.85 18.53 -14.50
CA GLY A 83 13.90 19.89 -13.91
C GLY A 83 15.31 20.47 -13.86
N LYS A 84 16.36 19.63 -13.79
CA LYS A 84 17.77 20.05 -13.85
C LYS A 84 18.21 20.47 -15.26
N VAL A 85 17.47 20.13 -16.31
CA VAL A 85 17.86 20.42 -17.71
C VAL A 85 17.45 21.84 -18.09
N LYS A 86 18.27 22.83 -17.72
CA LYS A 86 18.00 24.24 -18.05
C LYS A 86 17.94 24.49 -19.56
N ARG A 87 16.90 25.19 -20.03
CA ARG A 87 16.96 25.92 -21.30
C ARG A 87 17.89 27.13 -21.14
N LYS A 88 18.80 27.33 -22.09
CA LYS A 88 19.69 28.50 -22.11
C LYS A 88 18.83 29.78 -22.18
N GLY A 89 18.91 30.63 -21.15
CA GLY A 89 18.18 31.90 -21.09
C GLY A 89 16.80 31.86 -20.42
N ILE A 90 16.44 30.76 -19.73
CA ILE A 90 15.21 30.65 -18.94
C ILE A 90 15.59 30.33 -17.48
N GLU A 91 15.05 31.10 -16.52
CA GLU A 91 15.38 30.95 -15.10
C GLU A 91 14.72 29.73 -14.44
N SER A 92 13.50 29.38 -14.89
CA SER A 92 12.75 28.18 -14.48
C SER A 92 12.27 27.44 -15.72
N TYR A 93 12.83 26.27 -16.01
CA TYR A 93 12.39 25.43 -17.11
C TYR A 93 11.77 24.15 -16.54
N GLU A 94 10.49 23.94 -16.81
CA GLU A 94 9.82 22.67 -16.57
C GLU A 94 10.16 21.73 -17.74
N GLY A 95 11.09 20.80 -17.49
CA GLY A 95 11.54 19.83 -18.49
C GLY A 95 10.48 18.80 -18.88
N CYS A 96 9.45 18.67 -18.05
CA CYS A 96 8.31 17.78 -18.23
C CYS A 96 7.08 18.34 -17.51
N VAL A 97 5.89 17.91 -17.93
CA VAL A 97 4.62 18.20 -17.28
C VAL A 97 3.71 16.97 -17.33
N GLU A 98 2.69 16.98 -16.47
CA GLU A 98 1.60 16.01 -16.52
C GLU A 98 0.79 16.17 -17.80
N TYR A 99 0.49 15.06 -18.47
CA TYR A 99 -0.52 15.02 -19.53
C TYR A 99 -1.30 13.71 -19.50
N VAL A 100 -2.54 13.78 -19.03
CA VAL A 100 -3.50 12.66 -19.01
C VAL A 100 -2.97 11.47 -18.18
N GLY A 101 -2.34 11.77 -17.05
CA GLY A 101 -1.75 10.82 -16.12
C GLY A 101 -0.38 10.30 -16.53
N TYR A 102 0.32 10.97 -17.45
CA TYR A 102 1.66 10.56 -17.91
C TYR A 102 2.66 11.70 -17.93
N ILE A 103 3.95 11.34 -17.92
CA ILE A 103 5.06 12.29 -17.97
C ILE A 103 5.32 12.69 -19.43
N ALA A 104 4.87 13.89 -19.80
CA ALA A 104 5.13 14.50 -21.11
C ALA A 104 6.34 15.43 -21.07
N TYR A 105 7.09 15.54 -22.18
CA TYR A 105 8.28 16.40 -22.28
C TYR A 105 8.47 17.06 -23.66
N ASP A 106 9.29 18.13 -23.71
CA ASP A 106 9.65 18.84 -24.94
C ASP A 106 10.60 18.00 -25.81
N TYR A 107 10.03 17.19 -26.71
CA TYR A 107 10.79 16.35 -27.63
C TYR A 107 11.73 17.15 -28.58
N GLY A 108 11.41 18.43 -28.80
CA GLY A 108 12.24 19.32 -29.61
C GLY A 108 13.51 19.79 -28.89
N ASN A 109 13.57 19.69 -27.56
CA ASN A 109 14.74 20.05 -26.77
C ASN A 109 15.75 18.88 -26.72
N ILE A 110 16.92 19.08 -27.34
CA ILE A 110 17.99 18.07 -27.42
C ILE A 110 18.49 17.66 -26.02
N GLY A 111 18.59 18.60 -25.08
CA GLY A 111 19.05 18.31 -23.73
C GLY A 111 18.09 17.39 -22.99
N VAL A 112 16.80 17.73 -23.02
CA VAL A 112 15.73 16.93 -22.41
C VAL A 112 15.66 15.56 -23.07
N ARG A 113 15.63 15.49 -24.39
CA ARG A 113 15.59 14.23 -25.13
C ARG A 113 16.79 13.32 -24.81
N THR A 114 17.99 13.89 -24.68
CA THR A 114 19.18 13.11 -24.31
C THR A 114 19.04 12.53 -22.90
N LYS A 115 18.49 13.30 -21.97
CA LYS A 115 18.26 12.85 -20.60
C LYS A 115 17.18 11.78 -20.52
N VAL A 116 16.05 11.97 -21.22
CA VAL A 116 14.97 10.99 -21.33
C VAL A 116 15.50 9.66 -21.89
N VAL A 117 16.26 9.67 -22.99
CA VAL A 117 16.85 8.43 -23.55
C VAL A 117 17.72 7.69 -22.53
N SER A 118 18.40 8.39 -21.62
CA SER A 118 19.15 7.75 -20.54
C SER A 118 18.24 7.09 -19.50
N LEU A 119 17.14 7.75 -19.14
CA LEU A 119 16.14 7.25 -18.18
C LEU A 119 15.39 6.05 -18.77
N GLU A 120 14.93 6.14 -20.01
CA GLU A 120 14.23 5.04 -20.72
C GLU A 120 15.13 3.81 -20.85
N ARG A 121 16.44 3.99 -21.06
CA ARG A 121 17.40 2.86 -21.06
C ARG A 121 17.56 2.22 -19.69
N ALA A 122 17.56 3.01 -18.62
CA ALA A 122 17.61 2.48 -17.26
C ALA A 122 16.35 1.65 -16.98
N LEU A 123 15.17 2.23 -17.24
CA LEU A 123 13.86 1.57 -17.11
C LEU A 123 13.74 0.30 -17.95
N ALA A 124 14.31 0.29 -19.15
CA ALA A 124 14.30 -0.89 -20.01
C ALA A 124 15.14 -2.05 -19.45
N GLY A 125 16.21 -1.75 -18.71
CA GLY A 125 17.07 -2.74 -18.06
C GLY A 125 16.53 -3.19 -16.70
N TYR A 126 15.93 -2.27 -15.96
CA TYR A 126 15.36 -2.50 -14.64
C TYR A 126 14.25 -1.47 -14.35
N PRO A 127 13.03 -1.88 -13.97
CA PRO A 127 11.86 -1.00 -13.97
C PRO A 127 11.79 0.00 -12.80
N VAL A 128 12.82 0.10 -11.97
CA VAL A 128 12.87 0.99 -10.80
C VAL A 128 14.10 1.89 -10.91
N LEU A 129 13.90 3.21 -10.75
CA LEU A 129 14.97 4.20 -10.85
C LEU A 129 15.68 4.48 -9.52
N ASP A 130 15.04 4.19 -8.38
CA ASP A 130 15.61 4.34 -7.04
C ASP A 130 15.08 3.25 -6.09
N ASP A 131 15.90 2.24 -5.84
CA ASP A 131 15.55 1.10 -4.97
C ASP A 131 15.36 1.49 -3.51
N MET A 132 16.14 2.46 -3.03
CA MET A 132 16.07 2.88 -1.62
C MET A 132 14.75 3.59 -1.39
N ARG A 133 14.39 4.52 -2.28
CA ARG A 133 13.11 5.22 -2.18
C ARG A 133 11.92 4.29 -2.39
N MET A 134 12.06 3.26 -3.23
CA MET A 134 11.03 2.23 -3.40
C MET A 134 10.80 1.48 -2.09
N SER A 135 11.86 0.97 -1.45
CA SER A 135 11.75 0.23 -0.18
C SER A 135 11.17 1.09 0.93
N GLU A 136 11.56 2.37 1.02
CA GLU A 136 10.94 3.31 1.97
C GLU A 136 9.44 3.46 1.73
N LEU A 137 9.02 3.63 0.47
CA LEU A 137 7.59 3.77 0.13
C LEU A 137 6.80 2.49 0.38
N GLU A 138 7.35 1.32 0.09
CA GLU A 138 6.70 0.04 0.40
C GLU A 138 6.49 -0.08 1.91
N HIS A 139 7.51 0.21 2.71
CA HIS A 139 7.41 0.19 4.17
C HIS A 139 6.43 1.24 4.71
N GLU A 140 6.50 2.50 4.27
CA GLU A 140 5.56 3.57 4.64
C GLU A 140 4.10 3.19 4.33
N ASN A 141 3.87 2.52 3.20
CA ASN A 141 2.53 2.04 2.83
C ASN A 141 2.11 0.84 3.67
N ALA A 142 3.04 -0.05 4.01
CA ALA A 142 2.76 -1.21 4.85
C ALA A 142 2.26 -0.79 6.23
N LEU A 143 2.95 0.18 6.86
CA LEU A 143 2.54 0.76 8.13
C LEU A 143 1.12 1.36 8.06
N LYS A 144 0.82 2.11 7.00
CA LYS A 144 -0.53 2.65 6.79
C LYS A 144 -1.59 1.57 6.62
N VAL A 145 -1.26 0.42 6.04
CA VAL A 145 -2.22 -0.70 5.94
C VAL A 145 -2.45 -1.33 7.31
N LEU A 146 -1.41 -1.52 8.12
CA LEU A 146 -1.57 -1.97 9.50
C LEU A 146 -2.45 -1.02 10.31
N GLU A 147 -2.23 0.29 10.20
CA GLU A 147 -3.03 1.31 10.89
C GLU A 147 -4.49 1.33 10.41
N ASN A 148 -4.71 1.42 9.10
CA ASN A 148 -6.05 1.70 8.55
C ASN A 148 -6.90 0.44 8.33
N CYS A 149 -6.29 -0.71 8.09
CA CYS A 149 -6.99 -1.95 7.79
C CYS A 149 -6.99 -2.95 8.95
N HIS A 150 -5.97 -2.88 9.83
CA HIS A 150 -5.84 -3.76 10.99
C HIS A 150 -5.97 -3.03 12.34
N ASN A 151 -6.28 -1.73 12.33
CA ASN A 151 -6.43 -0.89 13.53
C ASN A 151 -5.22 -0.94 14.48
N ILE A 152 -4.01 -1.20 13.94
CA ILE A 152 -2.78 -1.19 14.74
C ILE A 152 -2.45 0.26 15.10
N PRO A 153 -2.20 0.59 16.38
CA PRO A 153 -1.72 1.92 16.77
C PRO A 153 -0.44 2.32 16.02
N GLU A 154 -0.30 3.59 15.65
CA GLU A 154 0.87 4.13 14.91
C GLU A 154 2.19 3.79 15.61
N ASP A 155 2.22 3.83 16.94
CA ASP A 155 3.39 3.51 17.75
C ASP A 155 3.71 2.02 17.84
N LEU A 156 2.76 1.14 17.48
CA LEU A 156 2.92 -0.31 17.43
C LEU A 156 3.14 -0.85 16.00
N ALA A 157 2.72 -0.11 14.97
CA ALA A 157 2.75 -0.56 13.57
C ALA A 157 4.15 -0.96 13.09
N SER A 158 5.18 -0.22 13.48
CA SER A 158 6.57 -0.53 13.14
C SER A 158 7.05 -1.85 13.73
N ASP A 159 6.72 -2.11 15.01
CA ASP A 159 7.14 -3.33 15.71
C ASP A 159 6.40 -4.56 15.15
N VAL A 160 5.12 -4.40 14.78
CA VAL A 160 4.34 -5.45 14.11
C VAL A 160 4.92 -5.75 12.73
N MET A 161 5.34 -4.75 11.97
CA MET A 161 5.97 -4.97 10.67
C MET A 161 7.32 -5.68 10.79
N GLU A 162 8.14 -5.34 11.80
CA GLU A 162 9.40 -6.04 12.08
C GLU A 162 9.14 -7.52 12.43
N ALA A 163 8.15 -7.80 13.27
CA ALA A 163 7.78 -9.17 13.61
C ALA A 163 7.21 -9.96 12.42
N LEU A 164 6.49 -9.30 11.50
CA LEU A 164 6.09 -9.89 10.20
C LEU A 164 7.31 -10.23 9.34
N HIS A 165 8.31 -9.35 9.26
CA HIS A 165 9.57 -9.63 8.54
C HIS A 165 10.32 -10.82 9.14
N ASP A 166 10.39 -10.92 10.46
CA ASP A 166 10.99 -12.07 11.17
C ASP A 166 10.25 -13.38 10.88
N ALA A 167 8.93 -13.31 10.64
CA ALA A 167 8.11 -14.44 10.17
C ALA A 167 8.26 -14.73 8.67
N GLY A 168 9.03 -13.92 7.93
CA GLY A 168 9.34 -14.08 6.52
C GLY A 168 8.41 -13.36 5.55
N HIS A 169 7.57 -12.44 6.06
CA HIS A 169 6.70 -11.59 5.25
C HIS A 169 7.46 -10.38 4.66
N GLY A 170 6.97 -9.87 3.53
CA GLY A 170 7.43 -8.64 2.90
C GLY A 170 6.49 -7.45 3.12
N ASP A 171 6.92 -6.27 2.69
CA ASP A 171 6.17 -5.01 2.87
C ASP A 171 4.95 -4.85 1.95
N CYS A 172 4.68 -5.78 1.05
CA CYS A 172 3.57 -5.64 0.10
C CYS A 172 2.37 -6.54 0.44
N PRO A 173 1.27 -5.99 1.00
CA PRO A 173 0.11 -6.77 1.44
C PRO A 173 -0.74 -7.34 0.28
N ASP A 174 -0.52 -6.85 -0.93
CA ASP A 174 -1.18 -7.38 -2.13
C ASP A 174 -0.40 -8.57 -2.73
N CYS A 175 0.91 -8.66 -2.48
CA CYS A 175 1.74 -9.78 -2.97
C CYS A 175 1.54 -11.04 -2.13
N GLU A 176 1.14 -10.88 -0.87
CA GLU A 176 0.98 -11.95 0.09
C GLU A 176 0.02 -11.56 1.22
N SER A 177 -0.58 -12.56 1.85
CA SER A 177 -1.41 -12.36 3.06
C SER A 177 -0.51 -12.32 4.29
N TRP A 178 -0.62 -11.27 5.09
CA TRP A 178 0.06 -11.17 6.37
C TRP A 178 -0.68 -11.91 7.49
N ASP A 179 0.05 -12.64 8.33
CA ASP A 179 -0.47 -13.24 9.57
C ASP A 179 -0.37 -12.23 10.73
N VAL A 180 -1.12 -11.13 10.63
CA VAL A 180 -1.10 -10.05 11.64
C VAL A 180 -1.55 -10.56 13.00
N GLU A 181 -2.59 -11.41 13.04
CA GLU A 181 -3.10 -11.98 14.29
C GLU A 181 -2.06 -12.86 14.98
N GLY A 182 -1.40 -13.76 14.24
CA GLY A 182 -0.34 -14.62 14.79
C GLY A 182 0.87 -13.84 15.30
N VAL A 183 1.22 -12.74 14.63
CA VAL A 183 2.28 -11.83 15.08
C VAL A 183 1.90 -11.10 16.36
N LEU A 184 0.70 -10.51 16.43
CA LEU A 184 0.20 -9.85 17.64
C LEU A 184 0.18 -10.81 18.84
N ASP A 185 -0.33 -12.03 18.65
CA ASP A 185 -0.35 -13.07 19.69
C ASP A 185 1.06 -13.42 20.20
N THR A 186 2.05 -13.39 19.31
CA THR A 186 3.46 -13.64 19.67
C THR A 186 4.07 -12.46 20.44
N MET A 187 3.67 -11.24 20.11
CA MET A 187 4.07 -10.01 20.78
C MET A 187 3.31 -9.74 22.09
N GLY A 188 2.28 -10.54 22.40
CA GLY A 188 1.43 -10.35 23.59
C GLY A 188 0.36 -9.26 23.39
N TRP A 189 -0.05 -9.02 22.15
CA TRP A 189 -1.11 -8.07 21.79
C TRP A 189 -2.30 -8.81 21.20
N ARG A 190 -3.49 -8.22 21.28
CA ARG A 190 -4.69 -8.81 20.67
C ARG A 190 -5.71 -7.77 20.26
N GLU A 191 -6.40 -8.01 19.15
CA GLU A 191 -7.55 -7.21 18.75
C GLU A 191 -8.79 -7.55 19.60
N CYS A 192 -9.44 -6.53 20.16
CA CYS A 192 -10.69 -6.67 20.87
C CYS A 192 -11.84 -6.98 19.89
N ALA A 193 -12.54 -8.10 20.08
CA ALA A 193 -13.61 -8.50 19.17
C ALA A 193 -14.87 -7.60 19.20
N GLU A 194 -15.02 -6.70 20.19
CA GLU A 194 -16.14 -5.75 20.25
C GLU A 194 -15.81 -4.38 19.66
N CYS A 195 -14.65 -3.81 20.01
CA CYS A 195 -14.26 -2.45 19.61
C CYS A 195 -13.15 -2.42 18.55
N SER A 196 -12.58 -3.57 18.19
CA SER A 196 -11.51 -3.74 17.19
C SER A 196 -10.19 -3.01 17.53
N GLU A 197 -10.04 -2.57 18.79
CA GLU A 197 -8.80 -1.95 19.28
C GLU A 197 -7.79 -3.02 19.70
N VAL A 198 -6.50 -2.74 19.48
CA VAL A 198 -5.39 -3.63 19.84
C VAL A 198 -4.94 -3.35 21.28
N ILE A 199 -4.95 -4.38 22.12
CA ILE A 199 -4.65 -4.28 23.56
C ILE A 199 -3.53 -5.25 23.97
N GLU A 200 -2.68 -4.83 24.91
CA GLU A 200 -1.63 -5.68 25.49
C GLU A 200 -2.23 -6.71 26.46
N THR A 201 -1.76 -7.95 26.41
CA THR A 201 -2.23 -9.09 27.23
C THR A 201 -1.09 -10.07 27.54
N GLU A 202 -0.86 -10.40 28.82
CA GLU A 202 0.11 -11.44 29.22
C GLU A 202 -0.40 -12.87 28.95
N THR A 203 -1.65 -13.02 28.53
CA THR A 203 -2.36 -14.29 28.43
C THR A 203 -2.52 -14.73 26.98
N LYS A 204 -2.04 -15.94 26.68
CA LYS A 204 -2.28 -16.60 25.39
C LYS A 204 -3.67 -17.24 25.41
N GLY A 205 -4.49 -16.97 24.39
CA GLY A 205 -5.88 -17.44 24.31
C GLY A 205 -6.90 -16.48 24.93
N ALA A 206 -8.19 -16.85 24.90
CA ALA A 206 -9.27 -16.01 25.43
C ALA A 206 -9.07 -15.74 26.94
N VAL A 207 -9.11 -14.46 27.32
CA VAL A 207 -8.96 -14.03 28.73
C VAL A 207 -10.31 -13.96 29.41
N CYS A 208 -10.35 -14.25 30.71
CA CYS A 208 -11.54 -14.01 31.51
C CYS A 208 -11.73 -12.50 31.73
N ARG A 209 -12.98 -12.09 31.93
CA ARG A 209 -13.39 -10.69 32.17
C ARG A 209 -12.49 -9.95 33.18
N ASP A 210 -12.15 -10.58 34.29
CA ASP A 210 -11.38 -9.94 35.36
C ASP A 210 -9.91 -9.68 34.96
N CYS A 211 -9.35 -10.50 34.06
CA CYS A 211 -8.01 -10.26 33.49
C CYS A 211 -8.08 -9.15 32.44
N ALA A 212 -9.09 -9.16 31.56
CA ALA A 212 -9.32 -8.08 30.61
C ALA A 212 -9.49 -6.72 31.30
N ASP A 213 -10.30 -6.67 32.38
CA ASP A 213 -10.53 -5.48 33.21
C ASP A 213 -9.25 -5.00 33.93
N SER A 214 -8.26 -5.88 34.13
CA SER A 214 -6.97 -5.52 34.76
C SER A 214 -5.95 -4.93 33.78
N TYR A 215 -5.99 -5.36 32.51
CA TYR A 215 -5.14 -4.83 31.43
C TYR A 215 -5.71 -3.55 30.81
N SER A 216 -7.03 -3.34 30.85
CA SER A 216 -7.72 -2.14 30.32
C SER A 216 -7.44 -0.84 31.08
N SER A 217 -6.45 -0.82 31.98
CA SER A 217 -6.06 0.39 32.72
C SER A 217 -5.33 1.43 31.85
N VAL A 218 -5.09 1.12 30.57
CA VAL A 218 -4.56 2.02 29.55
C VAL A 218 -5.60 2.19 28.43
N VAL A 219 -6.52 3.15 28.65
CA VAL A 219 -7.30 3.87 27.63
C VAL A 219 -8.30 3.06 26.77
N CYS A 220 -9.41 2.61 27.37
CA CYS A 220 -10.72 2.69 26.71
C CYS A 220 -11.70 3.37 27.68
N GLU A 221 -12.07 4.64 27.45
CA GLU A 221 -13.08 5.33 28.28
C GLU A 221 -14.54 4.89 27.97
N GLY A 222 -14.73 3.68 27.45
CA GLY A 222 -16.04 3.08 27.22
C GLY A 222 -15.95 1.64 26.72
N GLU A 223 -16.54 0.71 27.48
CA GLU A 223 -17.15 -0.54 26.99
C GLU A 223 -16.37 -1.44 26.00
N CYS A 224 -15.04 -1.57 26.09
CA CYS A 224 -14.36 -2.71 25.43
C CYS A 224 -14.50 -3.95 26.32
N LEU A 225 -15.60 -4.69 26.17
CA LEU A 225 -15.79 -5.99 26.84
C LEU A 225 -15.10 -7.09 26.02
N SER A 226 -14.35 -7.94 26.71
CA SER A 226 -13.97 -9.25 26.18
C SER A 226 -15.24 -10.09 26.03
N VAL A 227 -15.50 -10.59 24.82
CA VAL A 227 -16.66 -11.38 24.41
C VAL A 227 -17.13 -12.33 25.51
N THR A 228 -18.22 -11.93 26.15
CA THR A 228 -19.25 -12.87 26.59
C THR A 228 -20.38 -12.70 25.59
N VAL A 229 -20.41 -13.52 24.53
CA VAL A 229 -21.58 -13.55 23.64
C VAL A 229 -22.08 -14.98 23.54
N ASP A 230 -23.06 -15.26 24.39
CA ASP A 230 -24.08 -16.27 24.15
C ASP A 230 -24.87 -15.87 22.90
N ALA A 231 -24.85 -16.71 21.87
CA ALA A 231 -25.86 -16.71 20.82
C ALA A 231 -25.98 -18.12 20.19
N ALA A 232 -26.69 -19.00 20.91
CA ALA A 232 -27.56 -20.06 20.38
C ALA A 232 -27.24 -20.72 18.99
N TYR A 233 -26.86 -22.02 19.06
CA TYR A 233 -27.11 -23.13 18.09
C TYR A 233 -26.58 -22.99 16.64
N THR A 234 -25.69 -23.87 16.15
CA THR A 234 -26.03 -25.27 15.80
C THR A 234 -24.92 -26.28 16.11
N LEU A 235 -25.23 -27.24 16.98
CA LEU A 235 -24.41 -28.40 17.34
C LEU A 235 -24.22 -29.37 16.16
N GLY A 236 -22.97 -29.65 15.80
CA GLY A 236 -22.57 -30.96 15.27
C GLY A 236 -22.27 -31.89 16.44
N PHE A 237 -22.88 -33.08 16.48
CA PHE A 237 -22.84 -33.97 17.64
C PHE A 237 -21.41 -34.46 17.98
N MET A 238 -20.85 -34.00 19.11
CA MET A 238 -19.75 -34.68 19.80
C MET A 238 -20.29 -35.73 20.77
N THR A 239 -19.55 -36.83 20.95
CA THR A 239 -19.87 -37.89 21.91
C THR A 239 -19.35 -37.53 23.30
N THR A 240 -20.00 -38.05 24.35
CA THR A 240 -19.64 -37.77 25.76
C THR A 240 -18.18 -38.11 26.10
N ALA A 241 -17.59 -39.10 25.42
CA ALA A 241 -16.20 -39.51 25.61
C ALA A 241 -15.18 -38.51 25.05
N GLU A 242 -15.54 -37.73 24.01
CA GLU A 242 -14.67 -36.71 23.41
C GLU A 242 -14.62 -35.45 24.29
N LEU A 243 -15.72 -35.15 25.00
CA LEU A 243 -15.81 -34.05 25.96
C LEU A 243 -14.95 -34.30 27.21
N GLU A 244 -14.86 -35.56 27.67
CA GLU A 244 -14.10 -35.96 28.87
C GLU A 244 -12.57 -35.98 28.65
N ALA A 245 -12.09 -35.98 27.40
CA ALA A 245 -10.67 -36.06 27.07
C ALA A 245 -9.94 -34.69 27.11
N VAL A 246 -10.68 -33.60 27.22
CA VAL A 246 -10.13 -32.24 27.22
C VAL A 246 -9.69 -31.89 28.64
N THR A 247 -8.37 -31.88 28.85
CA THR A 247 -7.76 -31.63 30.16
C THR A 247 -7.43 -30.14 30.32
N CYS A 248 -7.92 -29.54 31.42
CA CYS A 248 -7.69 -28.15 31.78
C CYS A 248 -6.34 -28.00 32.50
N GLU A 249 -5.43 -27.18 31.98
CA GLU A 249 -4.14 -26.84 32.61
C GLU A 249 -4.17 -25.47 33.33
N CYS A 250 -5.28 -25.09 33.98
CA CYS A 250 -5.31 -23.87 34.81
C CYS A 250 -4.63 -24.13 36.18
N PRO A 251 -3.61 -23.34 36.58
CA PRO A 251 -2.98 -23.43 37.91
C PRO A 251 -3.84 -22.81 39.04
N CYS A 252 -5.03 -22.31 38.73
CA CYS A 252 -5.89 -21.62 39.67
C CYS A 252 -6.37 -22.58 40.79
N GLU A 253 -6.13 -22.22 42.06
CA GLU A 253 -6.55 -22.97 43.28
C GLU A 253 -8.09 -23.05 43.47
N CYS A 254 -8.88 -23.00 42.40
CA CYS A 254 -10.34 -22.99 42.45
C CYS A 254 -10.99 -24.39 42.46
N GLY A 255 -10.28 -25.43 42.91
CA GLY A 255 -10.88 -26.72 43.24
C GLY A 255 -11.60 -27.43 42.08
N GLY A 256 -11.16 -27.22 40.84
CA GLY A 256 -11.59 -28.01 39.69
C GLY A 256 -13.00 -27.71 39.16
N LEU A 257 -13.63 -26.61 39.56
CA LEU A 257 -14.94 -26.19 39.06
C LEU A 257 -14.93 -24.70 38.68
N CYS A 258 -14.16 -24.36 37.65
CA CYS A 258 -14.42 -23.12 36.93
C CYS A 258 -15.38 -23.44 35.79
N GLU A 259 -16.68 -23.17 35.98
CA GLU A 259 -17.72 -23.28 34.94
C GLU A 259 -17.42 -22.43 33.68
N ARG A 260 -16.36 -21.61 33.71
CA ARG A 260 -15.90 -20.75 32.61
C ARG A 260 -14.68 -21.25 31.83
N CYS A 261 -14.10 -22.40 32.20
CA CYS A 261 -13.04 -23.03 31.41
C CYS A 261 -13.58 -24.03 30.36
N TYR A 262 -14.90 -24.10 30.18
CA TYR A 262 -15.49 -24.90 29.12
C TYR A 262 -15.22 -24.25 27.76
N GLN A 263 -14.44 -25.00 27.00
CA GLN A 263 -14.18 -24.95 25.56
C GLN A 263 -15.19 -24.16 24.72
N GLU A 264 -14.68 -23.38 23.77
CA GLU A 264 -14.83 -23.72 22.35
C GLU A 264 -13.81 -22.92 21.50
N ASN A 265 -12.94 -23.68 20.81
CA ASN A 265 -12.12 -23.20 19.70
C ASN A 265 -12.94 -23.24 18.39
N TYR A 266 -12.54 -22.40 17.43
CA TYR A 266 -12.85 -22.35 15.97
C TYR A 266 -14.01 -21.43 15.53
N PRO A 267 -14.09 -21.00 14.24
CA PRO A 267 -13.05 -20.43 13.36
C PRO A 267 -13.60 -19.35 12.40
N TYR A 268 -13.22 -18.08 12.50
CA TYR A 268 -13.53 -17.13 11.42
C TYR A 268 -12.44 -16.07 11.30
N GLY A 269 -11.44 -16.37 10.45
CA GLY A 269 -10.89 -15.36 9.58
C GLY A 269 -12.01 -14.87 8.65
N ARG A 270 -12.07 -13.56 8.43
CA ARG A 270 -13.09 -12.89 7.61
C ARG A 270 -13.04 -13.35 6.15
N ASP A 271 -14.23 -13.50 5.57
CA ASP A 271 -14.48 -13.21 4.14
C ASP A 271 -14.35 -11.70 3.88
#